data_AF-A0A9D9SBH0-F1
#
_entry.id   AF-A0A9D9SBH0-F1
#
_cell.length_a   1.000
_cell.length_b   1.000
_cell.length_c   1.000
_cell.angle_alpha   90.00
_cell.angle_beta   90.00
_cell.angle_gamma   90.00
#
_symmetry.space_group_name_H-M   'P 1'
#
loop_
_entity.id
_entity.type
_entity.pdbx_description
1 polymer ?
#
loop_
_entity_poly.entity_id
_entity_poly.type
_entity_poly.pdbx_seq_one_letter_code
_entity_poly.pdbx_strand_id
1 'polypeptide(L)'
;MASISSLMKVHKVIDDLFFGHQRALLHFDFEKALRLLAAYESTLLSHMKDEEDILLPVYEERGEFPDSGAPKLYFDDHAKMRSHVDLFRETTSQIAAGPDIEKTLLQLLDREAFYLRLCTHHDRREADYLYPILDAILSESEKSELLGRVALRGEIR
;
A
#
# COMPACT_ATOMS: atom_id res chain seq x y z
N MET A 1 -1.81 15.44 -20.18
CA MET A 1 -3.20 15.12 -19.79
C MET A 1 -3.15 14.50 -18.42
N ALA A 2 -4.11 14.82 -17.57
CA ALA A 2 -4.17 14.28 -16.22
C ALA A 2 -4.58 12.80 -16.30
N SER A 3 -4.00 11.94 -15.45
CA SER A 3 -4.36 10.53 -15.40
C SER A 3 -4.33 10.06 -13.95
N ILE A 4 -5.45 9.52 -13.49
CA ILE A 4 -5.56 8.88 -12.18
C ILE A 4 -4.64 7.67 -12.11
N SER A 5 -4.49 6.92 -13.21
CA SER A 5 -3.55 5.79 -13.31
C SER A 5 -2.09 6.18 -13.07
N SER A 6 -1.74 7.47 -13.11
CA SER A 6 -0.40 7.92 -12.72
C SER A 6 -0.08 7.71 -11.24
N LEU A 7 -1.09 7.51 -10.39
CA LEU A 7 -0.93 7.23 -8.97
C LEU A 7 -0.25 5.90 -8.70
N MET A 8 -0.29 4.93 -9.63
CA MET A 8 0.49 3.68 -9.57
C MET A 8 1.99 3.90 -9.32
N LYS A 9 2.53 5.10 -9.63
CA LYS A 9 3.92 5.44 -9.34
C LYS A 9 4.23 5.43 -7.83
N VAL A 10 3.25 5.69 -6.97
CA VAL A 10 3.43 5.66 -5.51
C VAL A 10 3.75 4.25 -5.02
N HIS A 11 3.19 3.22 -5.67
CA HIS A 11 3.42 1.83 -5.30
C HIS A 11 4.89 1.45 -5.36
N LYS A 12 5.62 1.96 -6.37
CA LYS A 12 7.07 1.75 -6.43
C LYS A 12 7.81 2.29 -5.20
N VAL A 13 7.40 3.46 -4.70
CA VAL A 13 8.00 4.07 -3.49
C VAL A 13 7.70 3.20 -2.26
N ILE A 14 6.46 2.73 -2.16
CA ILE A 14 5.98 1.84 -1.09
C ILE A 14 6.76 0.51 -1.13
N ASP A 15 6.90 -0.11 -2.30
CA ASP A 15 7.67 -1.35 -2.51
C ASP A 15 9.15 -1.19 -2.14
N ASP A 16 9.79 -0.10 -2.57
CA ASP A 16 11.20 0.16 -2.30
C ASP A 16 11.45 0.33 -0.78
N LEU A 17 10.50 0.93 -0.05
CA LEU A 17 10.55 1.05 1.42
C LEU A 17 10.41 -0.31 2.10
N PHE A 18 9.44 -1.13 1.68
CA PHE A 18 9.23 -2.47 2.25
C PHE A 18 10.42 -3.38 1.97
N PHE A 19 10.92 -3.39 0.74
CA PHE A 19 12.13 -4.14 0.39
C PHE A 19 13.34 -3.69 1.21
N GLY A 20 13.47 -2.38 1.46
CA GLY A 20 14.47 -1.83 2.36
C GLY A 20 14.37 -2.41 3.78
N HIS A 21 13.15 -2.50 4.33
CA HIS A 21 12.87 -3.13 5.61
C HIS A 21 13.32 -4.60 5.63
N GLN A 22 12.90 -5.40 4.65
CA GLN A 22 13.25 -6.83 4.56
C GLN A 22 14.77 -7.03 4.45
N ARG A 23 15.46 -6.19 3.68
CA ARG A 23 16.92 -6.24 3.58
C ARG A 23 17.59 -5.91 4.91
N ALA A 24 17.06 -4.97 5.69
CA ALA A 24 17.59 -4.67 7.02
C ALA A 24 17.37 -5.85 7.98
N LEU A 25 16.21 -6.52 7.92
CA LEU A 25 15.94 -7.75 8.68
C LEU A 25 16.96 -8.85 8.36
N LEU A 26 17.28 -9.09 7.08
CA LEU A 26 18.28 -10.09 6.66
C LEU A 26 19.70 -9.81 7.18
N HIS A 27 19.99 -8.54 7.49
CA HIS A 27 21.26 -8.13 8.08
C HIS A 27 21.19 -7.98 9.61
N PHE A 28 20.10 -8.42 10.25
CA PHE A 28 19.86 -8.28 11.69
C PHE A 28 19.92 -6.82 12.19
N ASP A 29 19.71 -5.86 11.30
CA ASP A 29 19.65 -4.43 11.61
C ASP A 29 18.21 -4.03 11.93
N PHE A 30 17.73 -4.49 13.10
CA PHE A 30 16.34 -4.32 13.52
C PHE A 30 15.94 -2.86 13.73
N GLU A 31 16.86 -2.00 14.17
CA GLU A 31 16.62 -0.57 14.31
C GLU A 31 16.34 0.08 12.95
N LYS A 32 17.16 -0.22 11.93
CA LYS A 32 16.91 0.23 10.57
C LYS A 32 15.66 -0.40 9.98
N ALA A 33 15.40 -1.67 10.23
CA ALA A 33 14.20 -2.35 9.79
C ALA A 33 12.94 -1.64 10.32
N LEU A 34 12.89 -1.30 11.61
CA LEU A 34 11.78 -0.56 12.21
C LEU A 34 11.61 0.84 11.61
N ARG A 35 12.70 1.57 11.40
CA ARG A 35 12.62 2.89 10.73
C ARG A 35 12.04 2.81 9.33
N LEU A 36 12.48 1.83 8.53
CA LEU A 36 12.00 1.63 7.17
C LEU A 36 10.54 1.15 7.16
N LEU A 37 10.14 0.30 8.11
CA LEU A 37 8.75 -0.10 8.27
C LEU A 37 7.84 1.06 8.68
N ALA A 38 8.32 1.97 9.54
CA ALA A 38 7.56 3.17 9.90
C ALA A 38 7.38 4.12 8.70
N ALA A 39 8.41 4.28 7.87
CA ALA A 39 8.30 5.05 6.62
C ALA A 39 7.36 4.37 5.61
N TYR A 40 7.44 3.04 5.50
CA TYR A 40 6.52 2.23 4.69
C TYR A 40 5.07 2.44 5.15
N GLU A 41 4.80 2.25 6.44
CA GLU A 41 3.49 2.42 7.06
C GLU A 41 2.94 3.81 6.81
N SER A 42 3.70 4.87 7.12
CA SER A 42 3.26 6.25 6.90
C SER A 42 2.90 6.52 5.43
N THR A 43 3.67 5.97 4.48
CA THR A 43 3.43 6.15 3.04
C THR A 43 2.18 5.37 2.60
N LEU A 44 2.07 4.11 3.01
CA LEU A 44 0.93 3.25 2.71
C LEU A 44 -0.38 3.84 3.26
N LEU A 45 -0.40 4.28 4.52
CA LEU A 45 -1.59 4.84 5.14
C LEU A 45 -2.04 6.14 4.48
N SER A 46 -1.08 6.98 4.04
CA SER A 46 -1.40 8.21 3.31
C SER A 46 -1.95 7.89 1.92
N HIS A 47 -1.39 6.89 1.24
CA HIS A 47 -1.89 6.43 -0.06
C HIS A 47 -3.32 5.87 0.06
N MET A 48 -3.57 4.95 1.00
CA MET A 48 -4.91 4.43 1.28
C MET A 48 -5.90 5.54 1.61
N LYS A 49 -5.48 6.54 2.39
CA LYS A 49 -6.32 7.68 2.74
C LYS A 49 -6.71 8.51 1.51
N ASP A 50 -5.75 8.76 0.61
CA ASP A 50 -6.03 9.46 -0.65
C ASP A 50 -7.09 8.69 -1.45
N GLU A 51 -7.03 7.36 -1.49
CA GLU A 51 -8.04 6.56 -2.18
C GLU A 51 -9.39 6.57 -1.46
N GLU A 52 -9.41 6.23 -0.17
CA GLU A 52 -10.61 6.08 0.66
C GLU A 52 -11.42 7.38 0.74
N ASP A 53 -10.76 8.53 0.83
CA ASP A 53 -11.45 9.82 1.01
C ASP A 53 -11.77 10.55 -0.30
N ILE A 54 -11.04 10.24 -1.38
CA ILE A 54 -11.07 11.04 -2.62
C ILE A 54 -11.54 10.21 -3.81
N LEU A 55 -10.94 9.03 -4.02
CA LEU A 55 -11.14 8.26 -5.25
C LEU A 55 -12.30 7.25 -5.14
N LEU A 56 -12.30 6.45 -4.08
CA LEU A 56 -13.28 5.40 -3.85
C LEU A 56 -14.72 5.93 -3.75
N PRO A 57 -15.01 7.10 -3.14
CA PRO A 57 -16.37 7.64 -3.15
C PRO A 57 -16.88 7.93 -4.56
N VAL A 58 -16.03 8.49 -5.42
CA VAL A 58 -16.38 8.79 -6.82
C VAL A 58 -16.52 7.50 -7.64
N TYR A 59 -15.63 6.52 -7.39
CA TYR A 59 -15.68 5.22 -8.03
C TYR A 59 -16.94 4.43 -7.65
N GLU A 60 -17.34 4.46 -6.38
CA GLU A 60 -18.55 3.79 -5.89
C GLU A 60 -19.82 4.45 -6.43
N GLU A 61 -19.86 5.78 -6.51
CA GLU A 61 -21.04 6.51 -6.99
C GLU A 61 -21.23 6.40 -8.51
N ARG A 62 -20.14 6.43 -9.28
CA ARG A 62 -20.18 6.62 -10.75
C ARG A 62 -19.58 5.50 -11.56
N GLY A 63 -18.81 4.60 -10.95
CA GLY A 63 -18.09 3.54 -11.64
C GLY A 63 -19.01 2.38 -12.02
N GLU A 64 -18.81 1.82 -13.22
CA GLU A 64 -19.33 0.51 -13.59
C GLU A 64 -18.20 -0.51 -13.44
N PHE A 65 -18.30 -1.37 -12.43
CA PHE A 65 -17.24 -2.33 -12.08
C PHE A 65 -17.76 -3.76 -11.98
N PRO A 66 -16.93 -4.77 -12.32
CA PRO A 66 -17.26 -6.17 -12.07
C PRO A 66 -17.19 -6.49 -10.57
N ASP A 67 -17.67 -7.66 -10.15
CA ASP A 67 -17.57 -8.13 -8.76
C ASP A 67 -16.12 -8.12 -8.25
N SER A 68 -15.14 -8.41 -9.12
CA SER A 68 -13.71 -8.35 -8.80
C SER A 68 -13.17 -6.93 -8.62
N GLY A 69 -13.93 -5.90 -8.99
CA GLY A 69 -13.61 -4.49 -8.78
C GLY A 69 -14.49 -3.82 -7.73
N ALA A 70 -15.27 -4.56 -6.94
CA ALA A 70 -16.20 -3.94 -5.98
C ALA A 70 -15.49 -3.05 -4.94
N PRO A 71 -15.97 -1.82 -4.66
CA PRO A 71 -15.39 -0.88 -3.69
C PRO A 71 -15.06 -1.49 -2.33
N LYS A 72 -15.95 -2.35 -1.82
CA LYS A 72 -15.76 -3.07 -0.55
C LYS A 72 -14.45 -3.87 -0.50
N LEU A 73 -14.00 -4.44 -1.62
CA LEU A 73 -12.77 -5.22 -1.66
C LEU A 73 -11.52 -4.38 -1.34
N TYR A 74 -11.47 -3.12 -1.79
CA TYR A 74 -10.34 -2.23 -1.48
C TYR A 74 -10.30 -1.91 0.01
N PHE A 75 -11.44 -1.56 0.62
CA PHE A 75 -11.52 -1.36 2.07
C PHE A 75 -11.16 -2.62 2.88
N ASP A 76 -11.64 -3.79 2.46
CA ASP A 76 -11.30 -5.06 3.11
C ASP A 76 -9.80 -5.38 3.00
N ASP A 77 -9.20 -5.11 1.84
CA ASP A 77 -7.77 -5.32 1.60
C ASP A 77 -6.93 -4.31 2.42
N HIS A 78 -7.30 -3.02 2.47
CA HIS A 78 -6.68 -2.02 3.33
C HIS A 78 -6.72 -2.40 4.81
N ALA A 79 -7.87 -2.88 5.30
CA ALA A 79 -8.00 -3.32 6.69
C ALA A 79 -7.05 -4.49 7.02
N LYS A 80 -6.92 -5.47 6.13
CA LYS A 80 -5.95 -6.57 6.28
C LYS A 80 -4.52 -6.06 6.24
N MET A 81 -4.23 -5.12 5.34
CA MET A 81 -2.88 -4.56 5.22
C MET A 81 -2.44 -3.85 6.49
N ARG A 82 -3.29 -2.98 7.05
CA ARG A 82 -3.05 -2.32 8.35
C ARG A 82 -2.76 -3.34 9.45
N SER A 83 -3.56 -4.40 9.52
CA SER A 83 -3.39 -5.47 10.51
C SER A 83 -2.05 -6.21 10.37
N HIS A 84 -1.59 -6.43 9.13
CA HIS A 84 -0.28 -7.05 8.86
C HIS A 84 0.88 -6.12 9.25
N VAL A 85 0.79 -4.83 8.92
CA VAL A 85 1.84 -3.86 9.27
C VAL A 85 2.00 -3.73 10.79
N ASP A 86 0.90 -3.70 11.54
CA ASP A 86 0.93 -3.73 13.00
C ASP A 86 1.62 -4.98 13.55
N LEU A 87 1.28 -6.15 13.00
CA LEU A 87 1.92 -7.41 13.36
C LEU A 87 3.43 -7.39 13.08
N PHE A 88 3.86 -6.85 11.94
CA PHE A 88 5.27 -6.75 11.59
C PHE A 88 6.01 -5.83 12.54
N ARG A 89 5.45 -4.64 12.83
CA ARG A 89 6.03 -3.68 13.77
C ARG A 89 6.20 -4.28 15.16
N GLU A 90 5.17 -4.96 15.67
CA GLU A 90 5.24 -5.64 16.96
C GLU A 90 6.28 -6.76 16.95
N THR A 91 6.25 -7.64 15.94
CA THR A 91 7.16 -8.79 15.83
C THR A 91 8.61 -8.33 15.70
N THR A 92 8.92 -7.37 14.81
CA THR A 92 10.27 -6.83 14.64
C THR A 92 10.80 -6.21 15.94
N SER A 93 9.95 -5.50 16.69
CA SER A 93 10.34 -4.92 17.98
C SER A 93 10.66 -5.99 19.03
N GLN A 94 9.95 -7.12 19.01
CA GLN A 94 10.16 -8.23 19.94
C GLN A 94 11.37 -9.10 19.58
N ILE A 95 11.69 -9.27 18.28
CA ILE A 95 12.83 -10.09 17.83
C ILE A 95 14.13 -9.62 18.49
N ALA A 96 14.36 -8.31 18.56
CA ALA A 96 15.59 -7.74 19.10
C ALA A 96 15.87 -8.10 20.58
N ALA A 97 14.84 -8.51 21.33
CA ALA A 97 14.94 -8.86 22.76
C ALA A 97 14.69 -10.36 23.04
N GLY A 98 14.43 -11.16 22.00
CA GLY A 98 14.01 -12.55 22.12
C GLY A 98 15.18 -13.56 22.20
N PRO A 99 14.95 -14.75 22.78
CA PRO A 99 16.00 -15.78 22.92
C PRO A 99 16.29 -16.57 21.64
N ASP A 100 15.41 -16.51 20.62
CA ASP A 100 15.53 -17.29 19.36
C ASP A 100 15.25 -16.39 18.15
N ILE A 101 16.18 -15.46 17.92
CA ILE A 101 16.10 -14.41 16.89
C ILE A 101 15.89 -15.00 15.50
N GLU A 102 16.65 -16.03 15.13
CA GLU A 102 16.62 -16.62 13.79
C GLU A 102 15.26 -17.25 13.48
N LYS A 103 14.71 -18.04 14.42
CA LYS A 103 13.40 -18.66 14.24
C LYS A 103 12.29 -17.63 14.09
N THR A 104 12.27 -16.61 14.95
CA THR A 104 11.24 -15.56 14.88
C THR A 104 11.40 -14.72 13.61
N LEU A 105 12.63 -14.44 13.18
CA LEU A 105 12.91 -13.76 11.91
C LEU A 105 12.40 -14.58 10.70
N LEU A 106 12.66 -15.88 10.65
CA LEU A 106 12.15 -16.74 9.57
C LEU A 106 10.62 -16.73 9.52
N GLN A 107 9.95 -16.83 10.67
CA GLN A 107 8.49 -16.76 10.76
C GLN A 107 7.93 -15.40 10.34
N LEU A 108 8.64 -14.31 10.63
CA LEU A 108 8.29 -12.97 10.19
C LEU A 108 8.38 -12.87 8.66
N LEU A 109 9.51 -13.28 8.07
CA LEU A 109 9.72 -13.24 6.62
C LEU A 109 8.69 -14.08 5.84
N ASP A 110 8.30 -15.25 6.37
CA ASP A 110 7.23 -16.07 5.78
C ASP A 110 5.87 -15.34 5.77
N ARG A 111 5.56 -14.60 6.84
CA ARG A 111 4.33 -13.80 6.93
C ARG A 111 4.39 -12.59 5.99
N GLU A 112 5.52 -11.93 5.89
CA GLU A 112 5.73 -10.83 4.93
C GLU A 112 5.59 -11.31 3.49
N ALA A 113 6.07 -12.52 3.16
CA ALA A 113 5.86 -13.11 1.84
C ALA A 113 4.37 -13.37 1.53
N PHE A 114 3.55 -13.71 2.54
CA PHE A 114 2.09 -13.79 2.38
C PHE A 114 1.48 -12.41 2.15
N TYR A 115 1.90 -11.41 2.93
CA TYR A 115 1.46 -10.03 2.79
C TYR A 115 1.77 -9.42 1.42
N LEU A 116 2.95 -9.69 0.86
CA LEU A 116 3.31 -9.25 -0.48
C LEU A 116 2.36 -9.78 -1.55
N ARG A 117 1.80 -11.00 -1.38
CA ARG A 117 0.77 -11.52 -2.28
C ARG A 117 -0.53 -10.72 -2.17
N LEU A 118 -0.94 -10.33 -0.96
CA LEU A 118 -2.07 -9.44 -0.75
C LEU A 118 -1.85 -8.11 -1.48
N CYS A 119 -0.68 -7.47 -1.32
CA CYS A 119 -0.31 -6.24 -2.03
C CYS A 119 -0.39 -6.42 -3.54
N THR A 120 0.26 -7.45 -4.09
CA THR A 120 0.21 -7.73 -5.54
C THR A 120 -1.22 -7.90 -6.07
N HIS A 121 -2.11 -8.53 -5.30
CA HIS A 121 -3.51 -8.69 -5.70
C HIS A 121 -4.29 -7.36 -5.66
N HIS A 122 -3.99 -6.53 -4.67
CA HIS A 122 -4.57 -5.21 -4.51
C HIS A 122 -4.10 -4.25 -5.62
N ASP A 123 -2.79 -4.16 -5.86
CA ASP A 123 -2.21 -3.31 -6.92
C ASP A 123 -2.77 -3.68 -8.30
N ARG A 124 -2.95 -4.97 -8.58
CA ARG A 124 -3.59 -5.43 -9.81
C ARG A 124 -5.04 -4.98 -9.90
N ARG A 125 -5.78 -5.01 -8.79
CA ARG A 125 -7.18 -4.56 -8.78
C ARG A 125 -7.27 -3.08 -9.11
N GLU A 126 -6.37 -2.27 -8.56
CA GLU A 126 -6.31 -0.84 -8.88
C GLU A 126 -5.95 -0.58 -10.34
N ALA A 127 -4.91 -1.28 -10.83
CA ALA A 127 -4.40 -1.13 -12.19
C ALA A 127 -5.37 -1.65 -13.27
N ASP A 128 -6.14 -2.69 -12.97
CA ASP A 128 -7.08 -3.31 -13.91
C ASP A 128 -8.47 -2.66 -13.85
N TYR A 129 -8.88 -2.11 -12.69
CA TYR A 129 -10.25 -1.62 -12.47
C TYR A 129 -10.31 -0.19 -11.95
N LEU A 130 -9.85 0.09 -10.72
CA LEU A 130 -10.09 1.39 -10.06
C LEU A 130 -9.64 2.57 -10.92
N TYR A 131 -8.35 2.61 -11.27
CA TYR A 131 -7.78 3.76 -11.95
C TYR A 131 -8.20 3.87 -13.41
N PRO A 132 -8.23 2.80 -14.22
CA PRO A 132 -8.73 2.90 -15.59
C PRO A 132 -10.19 3.34 -15.68
N ILE A 133 -11.05 2.84 -14.78
CA ILE A 133 -12.47 3.23 -14.75
C ILE A 133 -12.60 4.70 -14.37
N LEU A 134 -11.89 5.17 -13.34
CA LEU A 134 -11.85 6.60 -12.99
C LEU A 134 -11.33 7.46 -14.16
N ASP A 135 -10.28 7.01 -14.84
CA ASP A 135 -9.74 7.71 -16.01
C ASP A 135 -10.73 7.80 -17.18
N ALA A 136 -11.64 6.83 -17.32
CA ALA A 136 -12.66 6.80 -18.36
C ALA A 136 -13.89 7.66 -18.05
N ILE A 137 -14.32 7.71 -16.77
CA ILE A 137 -15.56 8.40 -16.38
C ILE A 137 -15.36 9.88 -16.02
N LEU A 138 -14.12 10.30 -15.74
CA LEU A 138 -13.80 11.67 -15.32
C LEU A 138 -13.35 12.54 -16.50
N SER A 139 -13.78 13.79 -16.51
CA SER A 139 -13.24 14.83 -17.38
C SER A 139 -11.81 15.22 -16.98
N GLU A 140 -11.06 15.84 -17.89
CA GLU A 140 -9.69 16.31 -17.60
C GLU A 140 -9.63 17.33 -16.44
N SER A 141 -10.67 18.15 -16.27
CA SER A 141 -10.78 19.07 -15.15
C SER A 141 -10.99 18.34 -13.82
N GLU A 142 -11.88 17.34 -13.79
CA GLU A 142 -12.11 16.54 -12.58
C GLU A 142 -10.87 15.74 -12.20
N LYS A 143 -10.18 15.14 -13.17
CA LYS A 143 -8.90 14.43 -12.91
C LYS A 143 -7.87 15.37 -12.30
N SER A 144 -7.73 16.57 -12.86
CA SER A 144 -6.77 17.57 -12.36
C SER A 144 -7.13 18.02 -10.95
N GLU A 145 -8.41 18.19 -10.64
CA GLU A 145 -8.91 18.54 -9.31
C GLU A 145 -8.64 17.42 -8.29
N LEU A 146 -9.04 16.18 -8.60
CA LEU A 146 -8.84 15.04 -7.70
C LEU A 146 -7.35 14.79 -7.45
N LEU A 147 -6.53 14.79 -8.50
CA LEU A 147 -5.07 14.71 -8.34
C LEU A 147 -4.57 15.87 -7.47
N GLY A 148 -5.11 17.07 -7.63
CA GLY A 148 -4.85 18.26 -6.80
C GLY A 148 -5.03 18.03 -5.30
N ARG A 149 -5.91 17.11 -4.91
CA ARG A 149 -6.26 16.81 -3.51
C ARG A 149 -5.45 15.66 -2.92
N VAL A 150 -4.89 14.77 -3.74
CA VAL A 150 -4.07 13.66 -3.21
C VAL A 150 -2.75 14.17 -2.64
N ALA A 151 -2.33 13.59 -1.53
CA ALA A 151 -1.06 13.92 -0.86
C ALA A 151 0.14 13.25 -1.55
N LEU A 152 -0.05 12.02 -2.05
CA LEU A 152 1.03 11.23 -2.66
C LEU A 152 0.81 10.99 -4.16
N ARG A 153 1.87 11.24 -4.95
CA ARG A 153 1.85 11.04 -6.41
C ARG A 153 3.02 10.22 -6.97
N GLY A 154 3.89 9.68 -6.09
CA GLY A 154 5.08 8.94 -6.49
C GLY A 154 6.19 9.79 -7.13
N GLU A 155 6.18 11.11 -6.94
CA GLU A 155 7.29 12.00 -7.30
C GLU A 155 8.31 12.02 -6.15
N ILE A 156 9.54 11.60 -6.43
CA ILE A 156 10.67 11.81 -5.53
C ILE A 156 10.96 13.31 -5.57
N ARG A 157 10.70 14.02 -4.46
CA ARG A 157 11.20 15.39 -4.27
C ARG A 157 12.70 15.39 -4.02
#